data_AF-A0A3C0FKP2-F1
#
_entry.id   AF-A0A3C0FKP2-F1
#
_cell.length_a   1.000
_cell.length_b   1.000
_cell.length_c   1.000
_cell.angle_alpha   90.00
_cell.angle_beta   90.00
_cell.angle_gamma   90.00
#
_symmetry.space_group_name_H-M   'P 1'
#
loop_
_entity.id
_entity.type
_entity.pdbx_description
1 polymer ?
#
loop_
_entity_poly.entity_id
_entity_poly.type
_entity_poly.pdbx_seq_one_letter_code
_entity_poly.pdbx_strand_id
1 'polypeptide(L)'
;RNWVAVKQGDRVSRGQVIGRIGLSGQATFPHLHFNLRKDGNLVDPFSGTNMGASNPNDCRVENAALWTPEARAQLGYNEISLYGHGFSMARPTASDLKRGYGKDKELPSTSPGLYFWAYLIGANDGDVIRMSMQTPDGKGGHRDFVIDLPNDAGPRAKWFFINMDRPGSRWPAGTYHGEVTFTRGDNPPRLIGQSDVVIR
;
A
#
# COMPACT_ATOMS: atom_id res chain seq x y z
N ARG A 1 -5.65 20.21 4.02
CA ARG A 1 -6.66 21.10 4.67
C ARG A 1 -8.02 20.45 4.45
N ASN A 2 -8.73 20.10 5.52
CA ASN A 2 -10.07 19.51 5.42
C ASN A 2 -11.03 20.58 4.87
N TRP A 3 -11.88 20.21 3.91
CA TRP A 3 -12.74 21.16 3.21
C TRP A 3 -14.03 20.49 2.75
N VAL A 4 -15.14 21.16 3.01
CA VAL A 4 -16.49 20.81 2.55
C VAL A 4 -16.98 21.98 1.70
N ALA A 5 -17.50 21.68 0.50
CA ALA A 5 -17.87 22.66 -0.51
C ALA A 5 -19.36 23.03 -0.50
N VAL A 6 -20.15 22.33 0.30
CA VAL A 6 -21.62 22.38 0.31
C VAL A 6 -22.13 22.60 1.74
N LYS A 7 -23.39 23.00 1.86
CA LYS A 7 -24.12 23.15 3.13
C LYS A 7 -25.47 22.46 3.09
N GLN A 8 -26.09 22.32 4.27
CA GLN A 8 -27.43 21.76 4.40
C GLN A 8 -28.44 22.54 3.54
N GLY A 9 -29.25 21.81 2.78
CA GLY A 9 -30.25 22.38 1.88
C GLY A 9 -29.78 22.55 0.43
N ASP A 10 -28.48 22.45 0.16
CA ASP A 10 -27.96 22.51 -1.21
C ASP A 10 -28.43 21.29 -2.02
N ARG A 11 -28.90 21.53 -3.24
CA ARG A 11 -29.08 20.47 -4.24
C ARG A 11 -27.74 20.25 -4.95
N VAL A 12 -27.31 18.99 -5.03
CA VAL A 12 -26.07 18.60 -5.71
C VAL A 12 -26.35 17.80 -6.97
N SER A 13 -25.51 17.95 -7.99
CA SER A 13 -25.56 17.15 -9.21
C SER A 13 -24.48 16.07 -9.23
N ARG A 14 -24.70 15.01 -10.01
CA ARG A 14 -23.68 13.96 -10.23
C ARG A 14 -22.38 14.60 -10.74
N GLY A 15 -21.25 14.25 -10.13
CA GLY A 15 -19.92 14.76 -10.48
C GLY A 15 -19.56 16.12 -9.85
N GLN A 16 -20.49 16.77 -9.14
CA GLN A 16 -20.20 18.00 -8.42
C GLN A 16 -19.21 17.71 -7.27
N VAL A 17 -18.16 18.54 -7.18
CA VAL A 17 -17.23 18.50 -6.05
C VAL A 17 -17.95 18.98 -4.79
N ILE A 18 -18.06 18.12 -3.78
CA ILE A 18 -18.70 18.43 -2.50
C ILE A 18 -17.72 18.58 -1.33
N GLY A 19 -16.44 18.28 -1.56
CA GLY A 19 -15.39 18.37 -0.54
C GLY A 19 -14.07 17.78 -1.00
N ARG A 20 -13.12 17.65 -0.07
CA ARG A 20 -11.82 17.02 -0.26
C ARG A 20 -11.59 15.95 0.80
N ILE A 21 -10.87 14.89 0.41
CA ILE A 21 -10.39 13.87 1.35
C ILE A 21 -9.54 14.54 2.43
N GLY A 22 -9.79 14.16 3.68
CA GLY A 22 -9.18 14.74 4.86
C GLY A 22 -8.66 13.69 5.85
N LEU A 23 -8.26 14.16 7.03
CA LEU A 23 -7.82 13.35 8.16
C LEU A 23 -8.45 13.89 9.45
N SER A 24 -9.78 13.92 9.49
CA SER A 24 -10.57 14.34 10.65
C SER A 24 -11.26 13.16 11.33
N GLY A 25 -11.56 13.27 12.62
CA GLY A 25 -12.22 12.21 13.39
C GLY A 25 -11.27 11.05 13.72
N GLN A 26 -11.81 9.84 13.83
CA GLN A 26 -11.06 8.62 14.15
C GLN A 26 -10.36 8.00 12.92
N ALA A 27 -9.62 8.82 12.17
CA ALA A 27 -8.91 8.39 10.97
C ALA A 27 -7.41 8.20 11.24
N THR A 28 -6.83 7.10 10.75
CA THR A 28 -5.41 6.76 10.93
C THR A 28 -4.53 7.12 9.73
N PHE A 29 -5.13 7.37 8.58
CA PHE A 29 -4.51 7.91 7.35
C PHE A 29 -5.59 8.61 6.50
N PRO A 30 -5.23 9.49 5.53
CA PRO A 30 -6.22 10.19 4.71
C PRO A 30 -7.03 9.21 3.85
N HIS A 31 -8.34 9.12 4.07
CA HIS A 31 -9.26 8.27 3.31
C HIS A 31 -10.68 8.85 3.33
N LEU A 32 -11.56 8.30 2.47
CA LEU A 32 -12.98 8.60 2.47
C LEU A 32 -13.75 7.46 3.13
N HIS A 33 -14.46 7.77 4.21
CA HIS A 33 -15.52 6.89 4.72
C HIS A 33 -16.80 7.14 3.91
N PHE A 34 -17.30 6.13 3.20
CA PHE A 34 -18.49 6.23 2.37
C PHE A 34 -19.54 5.21 2.81
N ASN A 35 -20.77 5.67 3.04
CA ASN A 35 -21.91 4.82 3.38
C ASN A 35 -23.08 5.16 2.44
N LEU A 36 -23.82 4.15 2.03
CA LEU A 36 -25.08 4.31 1.33
C LEU A 36 -26.24 3.93 2.26
N ARG A 37 -27.32 4.71 2.22
CA ARG A 37 -28.58 4.39 2.90
C ARG A 37 -29.75 4.48 1.93
N LYS A 38 -30.69 3.55 2.05
CA LYS A 38 -31.99 3.59 1.38
C LYS A 38 -33.07 3.36 2.43
N ASP A 39 -34.03 4.27 2.51
CA ASP A 39 -35.15 4.21 3.47
C ASP A 39 -34.69 4.00 4.93
N GLY A 40 -33.61 4.71 5.31
CA GLY A 40 -33.00 4.61 6.64
C GLY A 40 -32.02 3.44 6.84
N ASN A 41 -32.10 2.40 6.03
CA ASN A 41 -31.28 1.19 6.14
C ASN A 41 -29.92 1.36 5.47
N LEU A 42 -28.87 0.78 6.07
CA LEU A 42 -27.54 0.73 5.46
C LEU A 42 -27.52 -0.29 4.33
N VAL A 43 -26.95 0.12 3.20
CA VAL A 43 -26.85 -0.68 1.97
C VAL A 43 -25.37 -0.85 1.61
N ASP A 44 -24.99 -2.06 1.21
CA ASP A 44 -23.68 -2.35 0.65
C ASP A 44 -23.56 -1.64 -0.71
N PRO A 45 -22.61 -0.68 -0.87
CA PRO A 45 -22.51 0.09 -2.09
C PRO A 45 -22.05 -0.75 -3.29
N PHE A 46 -21.50 -1.93 -3.08
CA PHE A 46 -21.16 -2.84 -4.18
C PHE A 46 -22.37 -3.70 -4.53
N SER A 47 -22.82 -4.59 -3.64
CA SER A 47 -23.87 -5.56 -3.97
C SER A 47 -25.29 -4.96 -4.05
N GLY A 48 -25.52 -3.79 -3.43
CA GLY A 48 -26.84 -3.18 -3.29
C GLY A 48 -27.76 -3.90 -2.29
N THR A 49 -27.27 -4.91 -1.57
CA THR A 49 -28.02 -5.61 -0.52
C THR A 49 -27.97 -4.82 0.79
N ASN A 50 -28.81 -5.21 1.76
CA ASN A 50 -28.70 -4.67 3.11
C ASN A 50 -27.32 -5.02 3.68
N MET A 51 -26.68 -4.05 4.35
CA MET A 51 -25.38 -4.28 4.99
C MET A 51 -25.43 -5.49 5.93
N GLY A 52 -24.47 -6.41 5.77
CA GLY A 52 -24.40 -7.66 6.54
C GLY A 52 -25.19 -8.83 5.95
N ALA A 53 -25.98 -8.62 4.90
CA ALA A 53 -26.63 -9.69 4.15
C ALA A 53 -25.78 -10.23 2.99
N SER A 54 -24.69 -9.55 2.62
CA SER A 54 -23.76 -9.99 1.57
C SER A 54 -23.05 -11.29 1.96
N ASN A 55 -22.95 -12.22 1.02
CA ASN A 55 -22.15 -13.45 1.12
C ASN A 55 -20.93 -13.37 0.18
N PRO A 56 -19.91 -14.26 0.32
CA PRO A 56 -18.71 -14.20 -0.52
C PRO A 56 -18.96 -14.26 -2.04
N ASN A 57 -20.06 -14.85 -2.50
CA ASN A 57 -20.41 -14.87 -3.92
C ASN A 57 -20.92 -13.51 -4.42
N ASP A 58 -21.34 -12.62 -3.51
CA ASP A 58 -21.81 -11.28 -3.85
C ASP A 58 -20.64 -10.31 -4.11
N CYS A 59 -19.44 -10.63 -3.59
CA CYS A 59 -18.21 -9.84 -3.71
C CYS A 59 -17.55 -9.96 -5.11
N ARG A 60 -18.31 -9.67 -6.17
CA ARG A 60 -17.85 -9.72 -7.56
C ARG A 60 -18.15 -8.41 -8.30
N VAL A 61 -17.31 -8.05 -9.26
CA VAL A 61 -17.41 -6.75 -9.97
C VAL A 61 -18.68 -6.64 -10.81
N GLU A 62 -19.20 -7.77 -11.28
CA GLU A 62 -20.49 -7.87 -11.97
C GLU A 62 -21.68 -7.49 -11.07
N ASN A 63 -21.56 -7.73 -9.76
CA ASN A 63 -22.58 -7.42 -8.77
C ASN A 63 -22.51 -5.98 -8.28
N ALA A 64 -21.49 -5.20 -8.69
CA ALA A 64 -21.28 -3.80 -8.32
C ALA A 64 -22.30 -2.85 -8.99
N ALA A 65 -23.60 -3.18 -8.95
CA ALA A 65 -24.65 -2.63 -9.80
C ALA A 65 -24.92 -1.13 -9.58
N LEU A 66 -24.51 -0.58 -8.43
CA LEU A 66 -24.70 0.83 -8.10
C LEU A 66 -23.62 1.75 -8.70
N TRP A 67 -22.55 1.17 -9.26
CA TRP A 67 -21.43 1.90 -9.84
C TRP A 67 -21.53 1.93 -11.36
N THR A 68 -21.22 3.08 -11.97
CA THR A 68 -21.13 3.17 -13.44
C THR A 68 -20.00 2.26 -13.95
N PRO A 69 -20.02 1.82 -15.22
CA PRO A 69 -18.93 1.02 -15.79
C PRO A 69 -17.55 1.65 -15.58
N GLU A 70 -17.44 2.98 -15.73
CA GLU A 70 -16.20 3.73 -15.55
C GLU A 70 -15.74 3.72 -14.09
N ALA A 71 -16.67 3.87 -13.14
CA ALA A 71 -16.36 3.80 -11.72
C ALA A 71 -15.95 2.36 -11.31
N ARG A 72 -16.65 1.34 -11.81
CA ARG A 72 -16.30 -0.07 -11.55
C ARG A 72 -14.89 -0.41 -12.04
N ALA A 73 -14.50 0.09 -13.21
CA ALA A 73 -13.15 -0.10 -13.73
C ALA A 73 -12.08 0.52 -12.81
N GLN A 74 -12.39 1.64 -12.14
CA GLN A 74 -11.48 2.30 -11.19
C GLN A 74 -11.48 1.66 -9.80
N LEU A 75 -12.58 1.01 -9.41
CA LEU A 75 -12.77 0.38 -8.10
C LEU A 75 -12.41 -1.12 -8.11
N GLY A 76 -11.62 -1.56 -9.09
CA GLY A 76 -11.13 -2.94 -9.16
C GLY A 76 -10.46 -3.36 -7.84
N TYR A 77 -10.82 -4.54 -7.35
CA TYR A 77 -10.24 -5.07 -6.13
C TYR A 77 -8.75 -5.36 -6.31
N ASN A 78 -7.93 -4.75 -5.45
CA ASN A 78 -6.50 -5.01 -5.39
C ASN A 78 -6.21 -5.90 -4.19
N GLU A 79 -5.84 -7.14 -4.47
CA GLU A 79 -5.61 -8.17 -3.45
C GLU A 79 -4.45 -7.86 -2.49
N ILE A 80 -3.51 -7.05 -2.96
CA ILE A 80 -2.35 -6.53 -2.23
C ILE A 80 -2.12 -5.12 -2.78
N SER A 81 -1.87 -4.17 -1.89
CA SER A 81 -1.57 -2.79 -2.25
C SER A 81 -0.20 -2.41 -1.67
N LEU A 82 0.72 -2.00 -2.53
CA LEU A 82 2.00 -1.44 -2.10
C LEU A 82 1.80 0.03 -1.73
N TYR A 83 1.76 0.32 -0.43
CA TYR A 83 1.61 1.68 0.09
C TYR A 83 2.87 2.53 -0.19
N GLY A 84 4.04 1.91 -0.12
CA GLY A 84 5.29 2.55 -0.51
C GLY A 84 6.49 1.64 -0.34
N HIS A 85 7.60 2.05 -0.93
CA HIS A 85 8.91 1.44 -0.79
C HIS A 85 9.99 2.49 -1.01
N GLY A 86 11.22 2.18 -0.63
CA GLY A 86 12.36 3.03 -0.93
C GLY A 86 13.61 2.64 -0.17
N PHE A 87 14.65 3.45 -0.35
CA PHE A 87 15.90 3.33 0.37
C PHE A 87 15.98 4.35 1.51
N SER A 88 16.64 3.93 2.60
CA SER A 88 16.95 4.80 3.72
C SER A 88 18.34 4.53 4.28
N MET A 89 18.99 5.60 4.75
CA MET A 89 20.29 5.51 5.44
C MET A 89 20.21 4.94 6.86
N ALA A 90 19.01 4.94 7.45
CA ALA A 90 18.72 4.43 8.78
C ALA A 90 17.65 3.35 8.73
N ARG A 91 17.61 2.50 9.76
CA ARG A 91 16.59 1.46 9.89
C ARG A 91 15.20 2.12 9.90
N PRO A 92 14.29 1.73 9.00
CA PRO A 92 12.98 2.36 8.90
C PRO A 92 12.12 2.04 10.12
N THR A 93 11.17 2.93 10.42
CA THR A 93 10.12 2.71 11.43
C THR A 93 8.76 2.91 10.80
N ALA A 94 7.73 2.19 11.28
CA ALA A 94 6.37 2.33 10.74
C ALA A 94 5.86 3.78 10.76
N SER A 95 6.24 4.56 11.77
CA SER A 95 5.85 5.98 11.90
C SER A 95 6.45 6.84 10.79
N ASP A 96 7.72 6.62 10.45
CA ASP A 96 8.42 7.39 9.42
C ASP A 96 7.92 7.04 8.02
N LEU A 97 7.67 5.74 7.77
CA LEU A 97 7.13 5.27 6.50
C LEU A 97 5.73 5.85 6.23
N LYS A 98 4.87 5.93 7.26
CA LYS A 98 3.54 6.57 7.17
C LYS A 98 3.61 8.07 6.89
N ARG A 99 4.68 8.74 7.34
CA ARG A 99 4.93 10.17 7.06
C ARG A 99 5.54 10.40 5.68
N GLY A 100 5.95 9.33 4.99
CA GLY A 100 6.55 9.39 3.67
C GLY A 100 8.08 9.56 3.66
N TYR A 101 8.75 9.41 4.80
CA TYR A 101 10.21 9.39 4.88
C TYR A 101 10.81 8.07 4.36
N GLY A 102 12.14 8.04 4.17
CA GLY A 102 12.86 6.86 3.69
C GLY A 102 12.69 6.60 2.20
N LYS A 103 12.49 7.64 1.38
CA LYS A 103 12.43 7.51 -0.08
C LYS A 103 13.64 8.19 -0.73
N ASP A 104 14.81 7.99 -0.11
CA ASP A 104 16.04 8.65 -0.52
C ASP A 104 16.40 8.21 -1.95
N LYS A 105 16.73 9.19 -2.78
CA LYS A 105 17.19 8.97 -4.17
C LYS A 105 18.70 9.03 -4.29
N GLU A 106 19.35 9.72 -3.35
CA GLU A 106 20.79 9.81 -3.27
C GLU A 106 21.22 9.69 -1.80
N LEU A 107 22.32 8.99 -1.54
CA LEU A 107 22.93 8.84 -0.22
C LEU A 107 24.44 9.10 -0.30
N PRO A 108 25.06 9.63 0.77
CA PRO A 108 26.51 9.79 0.80
C PRO A 108 27.21 8.43 0.92
N SER A 109 28.42 8.29 0.39
CA SER A 109 29.29 7.12 0.57
C SER A 109 29.61 6.82 2.03
N THR A 110 29.44 7.80 2.92
CA THR A 110 29.55 7.66 4.38
C THR A 110 28.26 7.25 5.07
N SER A 111 27.18 6.94 4.33
CA SER A 111 25.89 6.54 4.88
C SER A 111 26.07 5.47 5.96
N PRO A 112 25.48 5.64 7.16
CA PRO A 112 25.64 4.70 8.27
C PRO A 112 25.03 3.33 7.97
N GLY A 113 24.04 3.27 7.09
CA GLY A 113 23.44 2.02 6.61
C GLY A 113 22.84 2.17 5.22
N LEU A 114 22.42 1.04 4.65
CA LEU A 114 21.65 0.98 3.42
C LEU A 114 20.51 -0.01 3.66
N TYR A 115 19.30 0.52 3.80
CA TYR A 115 18.09 -0.25 4.01
C TYR A 115 17.17 -0.08 2.81
N PHE A 116 16.59 -1.19 2.36
CA PHE A 116 15.49 -1.18 1.41
C PHE A 116 14.24 -1.68 2.12
N TRP A 117 13.14 -0.94 2.04
CA TRP A 117 11.90 -1.25 2.74
C TRP A 117 10.68 -1.25 1.83
N ALA A 118 9.65 -1.95 2.28
CA ALA A 118 8.35 -1.99 1.64
C ALA A 118 7.25 -1.93 2.70
N TYR A 119 6.16 -1.20 2.42
CA TYR A 119 4.97 -1.14 3.25
C TYR A 119 3.77 -1.56 2.40
N LEU A 120 3.13 -2.66 2.77
CA LEU A 120 2.04 -3.28 2.05
C LEU A 120 0.74 -3.34 2.87
N ILE A 121 -0.39 -3.39 2.18
CA ILE A 121 -1.73 -3.58 2.76
C ILE A 121 -2.40 -4.76 2.06
N GLY A 122 -3.01 -5.66 2.83
CA GLY A 122 -3.77 -6.82 2.32
C GLY A 122 -2.99 -8.13 2.26
N ALA A 123 -1.87 -8.24 2.99
CA ALA A 123 -1.11 -9.49 3.09
C ALA A 123 -1.78 -10.48 4.05
N ASN A 124 -1.98 -11.71 3.58
CA ASN A 124 -2.69 -12.81 4.22
C ASN A 124 -1.74 -13.95 4.60
N ASP A 125 -2.23 -14.88 5.41
CA ASP A 125 -1.53 -16.12 5.75
C ASP A 125 -1.10 -16.89 4.51
N GLY A 126 0.15 -17.36 4.49
CA GLY A 126 0.77 -18.05 3.36
C GLY A 126 1.33 -17.15 2.25
N ASP A 127 1.11 -15.83 2.28
CA ASP A 127 1.74 -14.92 1.32
C ASP A 127 3.26 -14.88 1.51
N VAL A 128 3.98 -14.66 0.41
CA VAL A 128 5.43 -14.44 0.42
C VAL A 128 5.75 -13.07 -0.15
N ILE A 129 6.39 -12.23 0.66
CA ILE A 129 7.01 -10.99 0.21
C ILE A 129 8.49 -11.24 0.04
N ARG A 130 9.00 -11.22 -1.19
CA ARG A 130 10.44 -11.31 -1.45
C ARG A 130 10.98 -9.91 -1.70
N MET A 131 12.03 -9.56 -0.98
CA MET A 131 12.76 -8.31 -1.17
C MET A 131 14.18 -8.61 -1.63
N SER A 132 14.64 -7.94 -2.67
CA SER A 132 16.01 -8.07 -3.18
C SER A 132 16.73 -6.72 -3.15
N MET A 133 18.05 -6.76 -3.07
CA MET A 133 18.92 -5.62 -3.32
C MET A 133 20.11 -6.05 -4.16
N GLN A 134 20.53 -5.17 -5.07
CA GLN A 134 21.69 -5.34 -5.94
C GLN A 134 22.60 -4.11 -5.83
N THR A 135 23.91 -4.36 -5.78
CA THR A 135 24.98 -3.38 -5.79
C THR A 135 25.28 -2.93 -7.23
N PRO A 136 26.07 -1.84 -7.42
CA PRO A 136 26.41 -1.34 -8.75
C PRO A 136 27.16 -2.35 -9.63
N ASP A 137 27.89 -3.31 -9.04
CA ASP A 137 28.59 -4.38 -9.75
C ASP A 137 27.72 -5.64 -9.95
N GLY A 138 26.42 -5.56 -9.69
CA GLY A 138 25.45 -6.64 -9.90
C GLY A 138 25.43 -7.73 -8.84
N LYS A 139 26.24 -7.61 -7.77
CA LYS A 139 26.16 -8.52 -6.62
C LYS A 139 24.92 -8.20 -5.81
N GLY A 140 24.31 -9.21 -5.19
CA GLY A 140 23.09 -8.96 -4.45
C GLY A 140 22.63 -10.14 -3.62
N GLY A 141 21.52 -9.92 -2.94
CA GLY A 141 20.85 -10.93 -2.13
C GLY A 141 19.37 -10.63 -2.07
N HIS A 142 18.62 -11.60 -1.58
CA HIS A 142 17.20 -11.45 -1.32
C HIS A 142 16.84 -12.08 0.03
N ARG A 143 15.67 -11.69 0.53
CA ARG A 143 15.04 -12.31 1.68
C ARG A 143 13.56 -12.51 1.41
N ASP A 144 13.08 -13.68 1.80
CA ASP A 144 11.66 -14.01 1.76
C ASP A 144 11.04 -13.82 3.13
N PHE A 145 9.93 -13.10 3.16
CA PHE A 145 9.09 -12.92 4.33
C PHE A 145 7.80 -13.70 4.09
N VAL A 146 7.74 -14.90 4.66
CA VAL A 146 6.52 -15.71 4.68
C VAL A 146 5.60 -15.15 5.77
N ILE A 147 4.37 -14.84 5.41
CA ILE A 147 3.35 -14.39 6.36
C ILE A 147 2.75 -15.63 7.03
N ASP A 148 3.07 -15.80 8.30
CA ASP A 148 2.53 -16.86 9.15
C ASP A 148 1.67 -16.21 10.25
N LEU A 149 0.40 -15.99 9.92
CA LEU A 149 -0.57 -15.31 10.79
C LEU A 149 -1.93 -16.00 10.66
N PRO A 150 -2.18 -17.05 11.47
CA PRO A 150 -3.44 -17.76 11.44
C PRO A 150 -4.63 -16.81 11.69
N ASN A 151 -5.70 -16.99 10.94
CA ASN A 151 -7.01 -16.32 11.11
C ASN A 151 -7.12 -14.82 10.78
N ASP A 152 -6.28 -14.24 9.90
CA ASP A 152 -6.36 -12.82 9.44
C ASP A 152 -6.52 -11.77 10.57
N ALA A 153 -6.16 -12.14 11.80
CA ALA A 153 -6.26 -11.27 12.98
C ALA A 153 -5.07 -10.30 13.06
N GLY A 154 -4.10 -10.45 12.15
CA GLY A 154 -2.95 -9.58 12.06
C GLY A 154 -3.29 -8.18 11.52
N PRO A 155 -2.40 -7.20 11.72
CA PRO A 155 -2.57 -5.90 11.09
C PRO A 155 -2.58 -6.08 9.56
N ARG A 156 -3.64 -5.57 8.91
CA ARG A 156 -3.80 -5.57 7.45
C ARG A 156 -2.68 -4.82 6.73
N ALA A 157 -2.03 -3.89 7.42
CA ALA A 157 -0.88 -3.16 6.93
C ALA A 157 0.41 -3.72 7.57
N LYS A 158 1.36 -4.17 6.76
CA LYS A 158 2.64 -4.78 7.19
C LYS A 158 3.81 -4.13 6.48
N TRP A 159 4.92 -3.93 7.19
CA TRP A 159 6.12 -3.34 6.62
C TRP A 159 7.32 -4.26 6.83
N PHE A 160 8.22 -4.26 5.86
CA PHE A 160 9.37 -5.14 5.77
C PHE A 160 10.60 -4.32 5.40
N PHE A 161 11.77 -4.80 5.80
CA PHE A 161 13.03 -4.22 5.35
C PHE A 161 14.12 -5.28 5.29
N ILE A 162 15.06 -5.04 4.39
CA ILE A 162 16.36 -5.71 4.31
C ILE A 162 17.46 -4.67 4.35
N ASN A 163 18.67 -5.09 4.67
CA ASN A 163 19.85 -4.22 4.67
C ASN A 163 21.05 -4.95 4.06
N MET A 164 22.01 -4.14 3.63
CA MET A 164 23.34 -4.61 3.24
C MET A 164 24.33 -4.25 4.33
N ASP A 165 25.37 -5.06 4.48
CA ASP A 165 26.53 -4.69 5.29
C ASP A 165 27.46 -3.81 4.45
N ARG A 166 27.92 -2.69 5.03
CA ARG A 166 28.82 -1.77 4.33
C ARG A 166 30.18 -2.44 4.14
N PRO A 167 30.69 -2.52 2.89
CA PRO A 167 32.02 -3.07 2.67
C PRO A 167 33.07 -2.05 3.11
N GLY A 168 33.70 -2.29 4.26
CA GLY A 168 34.72 -1.39 4.81
C GLY A 168 34.16 -0.05 5.30
N SER A 169 34.92 1.03 5.10
CA SER A 169 34.61 2.35 5.67
C SER A 169 33.65 3.20 4.84
N ARG A 170 33.46 2.89 3.54
CA ARG A 170 32.60 3.62 2.61
C ARG A 170 31.82 2.67 1.72
N TRP A 171 30.62 3.08 1.34
CA TRP A 171 29.85 2.40 0.30
C TRP A 171 30.48 2.65 -1.07
N PRO A 172 30.56 1.62 -1.94
CA PRO A 172 30.89 1.79 -3.35
C PRO A 172 29.94 2.80 -4.01
N ALA A 173 30.51 3.72 -4.78
CA ALA A 173 29.71 4.67 -5.54
C ALA A 173 28.99 3.95 -6.68
N GLY A 174 27.79 4.43 -7.01
CA GLY A 174 26.98 3.89 -8.10
C GLY A 174 25.52 3.70 -7.71
N THR A 175 24.78 3.06 -8.60
CA THR A 175 23.34 2.82 -8.43
C THR A 175 23.11 1.47 -7.78
N TYR A 176 22.34 1.48 -6.70
CA TYR A 176 21.81 0.29 -6.05
C TYR A 176 20.35 0.12 -6.46
N HIS A 177 19.94 -1.13 -6.71
CA HIS A 177 18.57 -1.48 -7.10
C HIS A 177 17.91 -2.30 -6.00
N GLY A 178 16.64 -2.03 -5.71
CA GLY A 178 15.83 -2.80 -4.78
C GLY A 178 14.50 -3.17 -5.41
N GLU A 179 14.08 -4.43 -5.23
CA GLU A 179 12.81 -4.93 -5.77
C GLU A 179 11.97 -5.63 -4.70
N VAL A 180 10.66 -5.52 -4.86
CA VAL A 180 9.66 -6.21 -4.04
C VAL A 180 8.81 -7.07 -4.94
N THR A 181 8.82 -8.37 -4.72
CA THR A 181 7.91 -9.31 -5.38
C THR A 181 6.95 -9.92 -4.38
N PHE A 182 5.77 -10.29 -4.88
CA PHE A 182 4.67 -10.85 -4.12
C PHE A 182 4.22 -12.16 -4.73
N THR A 183 3.96 -13.15 -3.88
CA THR A 183 3.45 -14.46 -4.25
C THR A 183 2.31 -14.85 -3.31
N ARG A 184 1.21 -15.38 -3.87
CA ARG A 184 0.05 -15.88 -3.11
C ARG A 184 -0.45 -17.18 -3.70
N GLY A 185 -0.54 -18.22 -2.87
CA GLY A 185 -0.92 -19.57 -3.31
C GLY A 185 0.00 -20.07 -4.42
N ASP A 186 -0.57 -20.67 -5.45
CA ASP A 186 0.17 -21.24 -6.59
C ASP A 186 0.46 -20.21 -7.71
N ASN A 187 0.10 -18.93 -7.52
CA ASN A 187 0.36 -17.91 -8.52
C ASN A 187 1.87 -17.64 -8.64
N PRO A 188 2.39 -17.37 -9.85
CA PRO A 188 3.80 -17.02 -10.02
C PRO A 188 4.13 -15.71 -9.28
N PRO A 189 5.36 -15.56 -8.78
CA PRO A 189 5.81 -14.31 -8.19
C PRO A 189 5.64 -13.14 -9.16
N ARG A 190 5.11 -12.02 -8.68
CA ARG A 190 4.96 -10.78 -9.48
C ARG A 190 5.69 -9.61 -8.85
N LEU A 191 6.36 -8.81 -9.68
CA LEU A 191 6.96 -7.54 -9.26
C LEU A 191 5.85 -6.57 -8.88
N ILE A 192 5.89 -6.04 -7.66
CA ILE A 192 4.92 -5.07 -7.15
C ILE A 192 5.55 -3.71 -6.85
N GLY A 193 6.88 -3.63 -6.82
CA GLY A 193 7.58 -2.36 -6.74
C GLY A 193 9.09 -2.50 -6.87
N GLN A 194 9.72 -1.42 -7.32
CA GLN A 194 11.16 -1.31 -7.51
C GLN A 194 11.62 0.13 -7.23
N SER A 195 12.84 0.29 -6.77
CA SER A 195 13.44 1.61 -6.56
C SER A 195 14.94 1.55 -6.72
N ASP A 196 15.49 2.72 -7.03
CA ASP A 196 16.92 2.95 -7.13
C ASP A 196 17.36 4.00 -6.13
N VAL A 197 18.59 3.86 -5.66
CA VAL A 197 19.32 4.90 -4.92
C VAL A 197 20.74 5.02 -5.46
N VAL A 198 21.21 6.25 -5.64
CA VAL A 198 22.59 6.52 -6.05
C VAL A 198 23.43 6.82 -4.82
N ILE A 199 24.55 6.14 -4.67
CA ILE A 199 25.56 6.47 -3.65
C ILE A 199 26.69 7.26 -4.30
N ARG A 200 27.05 8.40 -3.70
CA ARG A 200 28.17 9.27 -4.11
C ARG A 200 29.12 9.57 -2.94
#